data_AF-A0A536TTZ3-F1
#
_entry.id   AF-A0A536TTZ3-F1
#
_cell.length_a   1.000
_cell.length_b   1.000
_cell.length_c   1.000
_cell.angle_alpha   90.00
_cell.angle_beta   90.00
_cell.angle_gamma   90.00
#
_symmetry.space_group_name_H-M   'P 1'
#
loop_
_entity.id
_entity.type
_entity.pdbx_description
1 polymer ?
#
loop_
_entity_poly.entity_id
_entity_poly.type
_entity_poly.pdbx_seq_one_letter_code
_entity_poly.pdbx_strand_id
1 'polypeptide(L)'
;EQFTDAVVNRPDVQALLQRVEFGVHPDAEAAGFDKMTTIVEVELDDGSTVKGSADFGKGSPVNPMSDGELAQKFMECATWGGLERSRAQRIIDLAWRIDELENIDELMRLLAGAGPA
;
A
#
# COMPACT_ATOMS: atom_id res chain seq x y z
N GLU A 1 1.76 2.49 10.89
CA GLU A 1 2.92 2.70 11.78
C GLU A 1 3.96 3.65 11.19
N GLN A 2 4.44 3.42 9.97
CA GLN A 2 5.51 4.24 9.34
C GLN A 2 5.14 5.71 9.07
N PHE A 3 3.85 6.04 8.99
CA PHE A 3 3.35 7.39 8.66
C PHE A 3 2.98 8.22 9.89
N THR A 4 3.40 7.83 11.08
CA THR A 4 3.15 8.61 12.31
C THR A 4 4.13 9.77 12.43
N ASP A 5 3.72 10.88 13.06
CA ASP A 5 4.59 12.03 13.28
C ASP A 5 5.90 11.66 13.98
N ALA A 6 5.85 10.73 14.93
CA ALA A 6 7.04 10.26 15.64
C ALA A 6 8.06 9.59 14.69
N VAL A 7 7.59 8.79 13.73
CA VAL A 7 8.47 8.13 12.75
C VAL A 7 8.96 9.13 11.71
N VAL A 8 8.07 9.97 11.18
CA VAL A 8 8.42 10.96 10.15
C VAL A 8 9.43 11.99 10.67
N ASN A 9 9.32 12.40 11.94
CA ASN A 9 10.22 13.38 12.54
C ASN A 9 11.51 12.76 13.14
N ARG A 10 11.79 11.48 12.90
CA ARG A 10 13.02 10.85 13.38
C ARG A 10 14.25 11.55 12.76
N PRO A 11 15.32 11.88 13.53
CA PRO A 11 16.43 12.70 13.03
C PRO A 11 17.12 12.16 11.77
N ASP A 12 17.27 10.84 11.66
CA ASP A 12 17.85 10.16 10.50
C ASP A 12 16.95 10.26 9.25
N VAL A 13 15.62 10.14 9.41
CA VAL A 13 14.64 10.32 8.32
C VAL A 13 14.69 11.76 7.81
N GLN A 14 14.70 12.75 8.71
CA GLN A 14 14.81 14.16 8.36
C GLN A 14 16.14 14.49 7.65
N ALA A 15 17.25 13.91 8.12
CA ALA A 15 18.55 14.07 7.48
C ALA A 15 18.59 13.48 6.07
N LEU A 16 17.93 12.33 5.83
CA LEU A 16 17.82 11.73 4.50
C LEU A 16 16.92 12.58 3.58
N LEU A 17 15.78 13.07 4.08
CA LEU A 17 14.85 13.90 3.30
C LEU A 17 15.52 15.18 2.76
N GLN A 18 16.45 15.78 3.52
CA GLN A 18 17.20 16.96 3.08
C GLN A 18 18.15 16.70 1.90
N ARG A 19 18.43 15.44 1.58
CA ARG A 19 19.28 15.02 0.46
C ARG A 19 18.48 14.60 -0.77
N VAL A 20 17.14 14.64 -0.70
CA VAL A 20 16.28 14.24 -1.81
C VAL A 20 16.10 15.41 -2.76
N GLU A 21 16.59 15.25 -3.98
CA GLU A 21 16.29 16.15 -5.10
C GLU A 21 15.21 15.51 -5.97
N PHE A 22 14.08 16.20 -6.14
CA PHE A 22 12.97 15.74 -6.97
C PHE A 22 12.86 16.60 -8.22
N GLY A 23 12.86 15.97 -9.39
CA GLY A 23 12.86 16.67 -10.66
C GLY A 23 12.38 15.79 -11.81
N VAL A 24 12.40 16.37 -13.01
CA VAL A 24 12.05 15.68 -14.25
C VAL A 24 13.28 14.96 -14.78
N HIS A 25 13.17 13.67 -15.03
CA HIS A 25 14.20 12.88 -15.69
C HIS A 25 13.81 12.67 -17.16
N PRO A 26 14.67 12.95 -18.15
CA PRO A 26 14.34 12.82 -19.57
C PRO A 26 13.78 11.44 -19.94
N ASP A 27 14.37 10.36 -19.41
CA ASP A 27 13.86 9.00 -19.63
C ASP A 27 12.45 8.76 -19.04
N ALA A 28 12.12 9.37 -17.90
CA ALA A 28 10.79 9.27 -17.31
C ALA A 28 9.76 10.08 -18.10
N GLU A 29 10.15 11.25 -18.61
CA GLU A 29 9.29 12.07 -19.49
C GLU A 29 9.02 11.36 -20.82
N ALA A 30 10.05 10.75 -21.42
CA ALA A 30 9.94 10.00 -22.67
C ALA A 30 9.11 8.70 -22.53
N ALA A 31 9.08 8.10 -21.33
CA ALA A 31 8.26 6.91 -21.05
C ALA A 31 6.75 7.19 -21.15
N GLY A 32 6.34 8.47 -21.11
CA GLY A 32 4.95 8.91 -21.23
C GLY A 32 4.13 8.70 -19.96
N PHE A 33 3.00 9.40 -19.87
CA PHE A 33 2.13 9.40 -18.68
C PHE A 33 1.32 8.11 -18.48
N ASP A 34 1.31 7.22 -19.47
CA ASP A 34 0.69 5.89 -19.34
C ASP A 34 1.45 4.99 -18.36
N LYS A 35 2.70 5.36 -18.04
CA LYS A 35 3.55 4.73 -17.03
C LYS A 35 3.86 5.73 -15.93
N MET A 36 3.75 5.31 -14.67
CA MET A 36 4.23 6.10 -13.54
C MET A 36 5.70 5.78 -13.25
N THR A 37 6.55 5.85 -14.29
CA THR A 37 7.96 5.47 -14.18
C THR A 37 8.65 6.33 -13.14
N THR A 38 9.09 5.67 -12.07
CA THR A 38 9.88 6.28 -11.01
C THR A 38 11.31 5.81 -11.16
N ILE A 39 12.24 6.75 -11.26
CA ILE A 39 13.68 6.50 -11.29
C ILE A 39 14.25 7.04 -9.98
N VAL A 40 15.07 6.24 -9.31
CA VAL A 40 15.78 6.61 -8.09
C VAL A 40 17.26 6.38 -8.32
N GLU A 41 18.06 7.42 -8.10
CA GLU A 41 19.51 7.38 -8.11
C GLU A 41 20.01 7.77 -6.72
N VAL A 42 20.92 6.98 -6.16
CA VAL A 42 21.51 7.19 -4.85
C VAL A 42 23.02 7.25 -5.01
N GLU A 43 23.61 8.42 -4.78
CA GLU A 43 25.06 8.58 -4.65
C GLU A 43 25.49 8.19 -3.23
N LEU A 44 26.49 7.31 -3.14
CA LEU A 44 27.08 6.84 -1.90
C LEU A 44 28.29 7.70 -1.53
N ASP A 45 28.70 7.65 -0.26
CA ASP A 45 29.81 8.47 0.27
C ASP A 45 31.17 8.17 -0.42
N ASP A 46 31.32 7.02 -1.08
CA ASP A 46 32.51 6.67 -1.87
C ASP A 46 32.49 7.21 -3.31
N GLY A 47 31.44 7.97 -3.66
CA GLY A 47 31.20 8.55 -4.99
C GLY A 47 30.58 7.59 -6.00
N SER A 48 30.26 6.35 -5.61
CA SER A 48 29.53 5.42 -6.48
C SER A 48 28.03 5.71 -6.49
N THR A 49 27.35 5.34 -7.58
CA THR A 49 25.91 5.55 -7.73
C THR A 49 25.18 4.23 -7.89
N VAL A 50 24.11 4.04 -7.11
CA VAL A 50 23.15 2.94 -7.27
C VAL A 50 21.88 3.50 -7.91
N LYS A 51 21.47 2.91 -9.03
CA LYS A 51 20.26 3.30 -9.78
C LYS A 51 19.21 2.19 -9.76
N GLY A 52 17.95 2.56 -9.56
CA GLY A 52 16.80 1.69 -9.70
C GLY A 52 15.65 2.39 -10.43
N SER A 53 14.82 1.62 -11.12
CA SER A 53 13.60 2.13 -11.73
C SER A 53 12.46 1.13 -11.62
N ALA A 54 11.24 1.66 -11.57
CA ALA A 54 10.02 0.86 -11.63
C ALA A 54 8.94 1.62 -12.39
N ASP A 55 8.32 0.95 -13.36
CA ASP A 55 7.20 1.49 -14.13
C ASP A 55 5.88 1.39 -13.36
N PHE A 56 5.72 0.34 -12.53
CA PHE A 56 4.47 0.02 -11.85
C PHE A 56 4.70 -0.59 -10.47
N GLY A 57 3.92 -0.13 -9.49
CA GLY A 57 3.86 -0.73 -8.16
C GLY A 57 3.04 -2.03 -8.14
N LYS A 58 3.28 -2.84 -7.12
CA LYS A 58 2.42 -3.99 -6.76
C LYS A 58 1.01 -3.48 -6.45
N GLY A 59 0.00 -4.13 -7.02
CA GLY A 59 -1.40 -3.72 -7.00
C GLY A 59 -1.88 -2.98 -8.24
N SER A 60 -0.99 -2.61 -9.17
CA SER A 60 -1.39 -2.10 -10.49
C SER A 60 -2.03 -3.20 -11.34
N PRO A 61 -2.82 -2.87 -12.38
CA PRO A 61 -3.40 -3.88 -13.28
C PRO A 61 -2.36 -4.81 -13.94
N VAL A 62 -1.15 -4.30 -14.17
CA VAL A 62 -0.04 -5.07 -14.77
C VAL A 62 0.81 -5.84 -13.76
N ASN A 63 0.71 -5.50 -12.47
CA ASN A 63 1.34 -6.23 -11.37
C ASN A 63 0.34 -6.41 -10.22
N PRO A 64 -0.74 -7.19 -10.42
CA PRO A 64 -1.81 -7.30 -9.43
C PRO A 64 -1.31 -7.96 -8.15
N MET A 65 -1.95 -7.64 -7.03
CA MET A 65 -1.83 -8.44 -5.82
C MET A 65 -2.51 -9.78 -6.04
N SER A 66 -1.93 -10.84 -5.50
CA SER A 66 -2.60 -12.13 -5.36
C SER A 66 -3.73 -12.04 -4.33
N ASP A 67 -4.64 -13.00 -4.36
CA ASP A 67 -5.75 -13.07 -3.42
C ASP A 67 -5.27 -13.13 -1.96
N GLY A 68 -4.16 -13.83 -1.70
CA GLY A 68 -3.52 -13.89 -0.38
C GLY A 68 -2.99 -12.54 0.08
N GLU A 69 -2.35 -11.77 -0.81
CA GLU A 69 -1.85 -10.42 -0.52
C GLU A 69 -3.01 -9.44 -0.27
N LEU A 70 -4.10 -9.55 -1.03
CA LEU A 70 -5.32 -8.76 -0.82
C LEU A 70 -5.97 -9.09 0.53
N ALA A 71 -6.10 -10.37 0.86
CA ALA A 71 -6.67 -10.83 2.13
C ALA A 71 -5.82 -10.37 3.32
N GLN A 72 -4.48 -10.47 3.22
CA GLN A 72 -3.56 -9.98 4.23
C GLN A 72 -3.69 -8.46 4.40
N LYS A 73 -3.70 -7.70 3.30
CA LYS A 73 -3.86 -6.24 3.33
C LYS A 73 -5.19 -5.84 3.99
N PHE A 74 -6.28 -6.52 3.65
CA PHE A 74 -7.58 -6.29 4.29
C PHE A 74 -7.51 -6.57 5.80
N MET A 75 -6.90 -7.70 6.19
CA MET A 75 -6.74 -8.09 7.59
C MET A 75 -5.98 -7.02 8.39
N GLU A 76 -4.87 -6.52 7.85
CA GLU A 76 -4.08 -5.45 8.48
C GLU A 76 -4.91 -4.17 8.66
N CYS A 77 -5.62 -3.71 7.62
CA CYS A 77 -6.48 -2.53 7.70
C CYS A 77 -7.64 -2.72 8.68
N ALA A 78 -8.33 -3.86 8.64
CA ALA A 78 -9.49 -4.14 9.48
C ALA A 78 -9.11 -4.22 10.97
N THR A 79 -8.02 -4.94 11.28
CA THR A 79 -7.52 -5.06 12.66
C THR A 79 -6.98 -3.75 13.19
N TRP A 80 -6.27 -2.96 12.37
CA TRP A 80 -5.86 -1.61 12.74
C TRP A 80 -7.07 -0.69 13.00
N GLY A 81 -8.14 -0.85 12.22
CA GLY A 81 -9.42 -0.16 12.41
C GLY A 81 -10.23 -0.64 13.62
N GLY A 82 -9.71 -1.57 14.43
CA GLY A 82 -10.34 -2.06 15.65
C GLY A 82 -11.25 -3.28 15.47
N LEU A 83 -11.28 -3.90 14.30
CA LEU A 83 -12.05 -5.12 14.07
C LEU A 83 -11.32 -6.35 14.66
N GLU A 84 -12.05 -7.24 15.32
CA GLU A 84 -11.46 -8.51 15.73
C GLU A 84 -11.01 -9.33 14.52
N ARG A 85 -9.85 -9.99 14.65
CA ARG A 85 -9.24 -10.78 13.57
C ARG A 85 -10.18 -11.87 13.04
N SER A 86 -10.92 -12.54 13.92
CA SER A 86 -11.91 -13.57 13.57
C SER A 86 -13.05 -12.99 12.72
N ARG A 87 -13.55 -11.81 13.08
CA ARG A 87 -14.56 -11.06 12.35
C ARG A 87 -14.05 -10.62 10.97
N ALA A 88 -12.82 -10.11 10.90
CA ALA A 88 -12.17 -9.76 9.64
C ALA A 88 -12.00 -10.97 8.72
N GLN A 89 -11.59 -12.12 9.27
CA GLN A 89 -11.48 -13.36 8.49
C GLN A 89 -12.83 -13.78 7.91
N ARG A 90 -13.90 -13.72 8.71
CA ARG A 90 -15.24 -14.07 8.22
C ARG A 90 -15.72 -13.15 7.09
N ILE A 91 -15.37 -11.86 7.14
CA ILE A 91 -15.66 -10.92 6.05
C ILE A 91 -14.91 -11.30 4.79
N ILE A 92 -13.61 -11.61 4.89
CA ILE A 92 -12.80 -12.06 3.75
C ILE A 92 -13.44 -13.30 3.09
N ASP A 93 -13.80 -14.30 3.89
CA ASP A 93 -14.37 -15.55 3.38
C ASP A 93 -15.71 -15.33 2.65
N LEU A 94 -16.56 -14.44 3.17
CA LEU A 94 -17.84 -14.08 2.54
C LEU A 94 -17.66 -13.22 1.29
N ALA A 95 -16.70 -12.28 1.31
CA ALA A 95 -16.43 -11.41 0.17
C ALA A 95 -15.89 -12.18 -1.05
N TRP A 96 -15.04 -13.19 -0.82
CA TRP A 96 -14.50 -14.04 -1.89
C TRP A 96 -15.56 -14.90 -2.59
N ARG A 97 -16.68 -15.17 -1.93
CA ARG A 97 -17.77 -16.01 -2.46
C ARG A 97 -19.07 -15.23 -2.58
N ILE A 98 -18.99 -13.91 -2.71
CA ILE A 98 -20.15 -13.01 -2.66
C ILE A 98 -21.18 -13.32 -3.75
N ASP A 99 -20.73 -13.82 -4.90
CA ASP A 99 -21.54 -14.26 -6.03
C ASP A 99 -22.28 -15.59 -5.80
N GLU A 100 -21.85 -16.36 -4.81
CA GLU A 100 -22.48 -17.62 -4.40
C GLU A 100 -23.49 -17.43 -3.25
N LEU A 101 -23.56 -16.24 -2.65
CA LEU A 101 -24.42 -15.98 -1.50
C LEU A 101 -25.87 -15.76 -1.93
N GLU A 102 -26.80 -16.49 -1.30
CA GLU A 102 -28.25 -16.27 -1.50
C GLU A 102 -28.71 -14.92 -0.92
N ASN A 103 -28.02 -14.41 0.11
CA ASN A 103 -28.24 -13.09 0.70
C ASN A 103 -26.95 -12.55 1.33
N ILE A 104 -26.89 -11.23 1.52
CA ILE A 104 -25.71 -10.53 2.05
C ILE A 104 -25.86 -10.10 3.51
N ASP A 105 -26.89 -10.55 4.22
CA ASP A 105 -27.24 -10.05 5.57
C ASP A 105 -26.14 -10.32 6.60
N GLU A 106 -25.46 -11.47 6.51
CA GLU A 106 -24.31 -11.77 7.36
C GLU A 106 -23.15 -10.82 7.09
N LEU A 107 -22.78 -10.64 5.81
CA LEU A 107 -21.71 -9.74 5.40
C LEU A 107 -22.00 -8.31 5.86
N MET A 108 -23.24 -7.83 5.66
CA MET A 108 -23.65 -6.49 6.09
C MET A 108 -23.59 -6.32 7.62
N ARG A 109 -24.01 -7.33 8.41
CA ARG A 109 -23.87 -7.29 9.88
C ARG A 109 -22.41 -7.29 10.32
N LEU A 110 -21.55 -8.03 9.63
CA LEU A 110 -20.11 -8.07 9.94
C LEU A 110 -19.40 -6.79 9.54
N LEU A 111 -19.87 -6.06 8.52
CA LEU A 111 -19.33 -4.76 8.10
C LEU A 111 -19.89 -3.59 8.91
N ALA A 112 -21.10 -3.70 9.44
CA ALA A 112 -21.70 -2.69 10.29
C ALA A 112 -20.82 -2.51 11.55
N GLY A 113 -20.13 -1.37 11.67
CA GLY A 113 -19.39 -1.03 12.87
C GLY A 113 -20.28 -1.20 14.10
N ALA A 114 -19.71 -1.53 15.26
CA ALA A 114 -20.44 -1.29 16.50
C ALA A 114 -20.85 0.19 16.44
N GLY A 115 -22.16 0.45 16.32
CA GLY A 115 -22.65 1.83 16.30
C GLY A 115 -22.10 2.57 17.52
N PRO A 116 -21.93 3.90 17.45
CA PRO A 116 -21.51 4.65 18.62
C PRO A 116 -22.46 4.30 19.78
N ALA A 117 -21.88 3.91 20.91
CA ALA A 117 -22.59 3.90 22.19
C ALA A 117 -22.96 5.34 22.58
#